data_AF-A0A1J1JHC1-F1
#
_entry.id   AF-A0A1J1JHC1-F1
#
_cell.length_a   1.000
_cell.length_b   1.000
_cell.length_c   1.000
_cell.angle_alpha   90.00
_cell.angle_beta   90.00
_cell.angle_gamma   90.00
#
_symmetry.space_group_name_H-M   'P 1'
#
loop_
_entity.id
_entity.type
_entity.pdbx_description
1 polymer ?
#
loop_
_entity_poly.entity_id
_entity_poly.type
_entity_poly.pdbx_seq_one_letter_code
_entity_poly.pdbx_strand_id
1 'polypeptide(L)'
;MSINILYCEGGNKSPDIRVLTNILSGSCGSIKPAGSKYGLDRQIIFIRQQNLLPSSVVVAVKDRDFDSDDSLPQNTPRNWSARVNNQTIQVGWSWERKEIENYLIDPEVVSRALGSKAPPIDDYREALEESARTIADYTAARIALSLSRQRLLPLQNCWGNTGGQHPFPDALSELDCRTGIQNIVNNEDVWTWLPEWEELRQQVQNFSY
;
A
#
# COMPACT_ATOMS: atom_id res chain seq x y z
N MET A 1 -3.91 -29.11 -2.52
CA MET A 1 -3.97 -28.76 -1.08
C MET A 1 -4.98 -27.66 -0.91
N SER A 2 -5.98 -27.83 -0.05
CA SER A 2 -6.92 -26.77 0.31
C SER A 2 -6.31 -25.87 1.39
N ILE A 3 -6.36 -24.55 1.22
CA ILE A 3 -5.94 -23.62 2.26
C ILE A 3 -6.98 -23.62 3.38
N ASN A 4 -6.57 -23.97 4.61
CA ASN A 4 -7.47 -23.98 5.76
C ASN A 4 -7.69 -22.57 6.33
N ILE A 5 -6.62 -21.76 6.38
CA ILE A 5 -6.67 -20.39 6.89
C ILE A 5 -5.84 -19.48 5.99
N LEU A 6 -6.48 -18.44 5.45
CA LEU A 6 -5.83 -17.34 4.76
C LEU A 6 -5.93 -16.08 5.63
N TYR A 7 -4.80 -15.54 6.04
CA TYR A 7 -4.75 -14.21 6.67
C TYR A 7 -4.67 -13.11 5.61
N CYS A 8 -5.33 -11.99 5.84
CA CYS A 8 -5.24 -10.78 5.01
C CYS A 8 -5.00 -9.53 5.85
N GLU A 9 -4.65 -8.42 5.20
CA GLU A 9 -4.53 -7.12 5.86
C GLU A 9 -5.88 -6.55 6.29
N GLY A 10 -5.82 -5.50 7.10
CA GLY A 10 -6.99 -4.76 7.57
C GLY A 10 -7.74 -5.44 8.72
N GLY A 11 -8.92 -4.92 9.02
CA GLY A 11 -9.80 -5.40 10.08
C GLY A 11 -10.99 -6.21 9.54
N ASN A 12 -11.88 -6.66 10.44
CA ASN A 12 -13.08 -7.46 10.09
C ASN A 12 -14.06 -6.83 9.09
N LYS A 13 -13.90 -5.54 8.77
CA LYS A 13 -14.74 -4.79 7.82
C LYS A 13 -13.94 -4.19 6.66
N SER A 14 -12.64 -4.51 6.54
CA SER A 14 -11.82 -3.98 5.45
C SER A 14 -12.30 -4.49 4.09
N PRO A 15 -11.97 -3.78 3.00
CA PRO A 15 -12.22 -4.28 1.66
C PRO A 15 -11.57 -5.65 1.41
N ASP A 16 -10.36 -5.91 1.91
CA ASP A 16 -9.62 -7.17 1.75
C ASP A 16 -10.46 -8.39 2.13
N ILE A 17 -10.94 -8.43 3.38
CA ILE A 17 -11.66 -9.58 3.90
C ILE A 17 -13.00 -9.75 3.17
N ARG A 18 -13.65 -8.64 2.79
CA ARG A 18 -14.91 -8.67 2.04
C ARG A 18 -14.71 -9.23 0.64
N VAL A 19 -13.69 -8.79 -0.07
CA VAL A 19 -13.38 -9.26 -1.43
C VAL A 19 -12.94 -10.73 -1.39
N LEU A 20 -11.97 -11.07 -0.54
CA LEU A 20 -11.45 -12.43 -0.43
C LEU A 20 -12.52 -13.44 -0.02
N THR A 21 -13.42 -13.09 0.91
CA THR A 21 -14.50 -13.99 1.34
C THR A 21 -15.43 -14.32 0.19
N ASN A 22 -15.71 -13.36 -0.70
CA ASN A 22 -16.54 -13.60 -1.87
C ASN A 22 -15.80 -14.44 -2.93
N ILE A 23 -14.55 -14.09 -3.25
CA ILE A 23 -13.79 -14.76 -4.32
C ILE A 23 -13.42 -16.21 -3.94
N LEU A 24 -13.10 -16.46 -2.68
CA LEU A 24 -12.61 -17.77 -2.22
C LEU A 24 -13.69 -18.60 -1.52
N SER A 25 -14.96 -18.19 -1.62
CA SER A 25 -16.09 -18.93 -1.07
C SER A 25 -16.09 -20.38 -1.58
N GLY A 26 -16.15 -21.34 -0.67
CA GLY A 26 -16.10 -22.77 -0.99
C GLY A 26 -14.71 -23.33 -1.36
N SER A 27 -13.70 -22.48 -1.54
CA SER A 27 -12.33 -22.88 -1.92
C SER A 27 -11.29 -22.72 -0.79
N CYS A 28 -11.57 -21.86 0.19
CA CYS A 28 -10.75 -21.66 1.39
C CYS A 28 -11.57 -21.95 2.64
N GLY A 29 -10.96 -22.58 3.66
CA GLY A 29 -11.65 -22.94 4.89
C GLY A 29 -12.08 -21.71 5.71
N SER A 30 -11.17 -20.75 5.92
CA SER A 30 -11.46 -19.51 6.62
C SER A 30 -10.53 -18.39 6.20
N ILE A 31 -11.05 -17.16 6.19
CA ILE A 31 -10.30 -15.94 5.91
C ILE A 31 -10.31 -15.08 7.17
N LYS A 32 -9.14 -14.62 7.61
CA LYS A 32 -8.98 -13.89 8.87
C LYS A 32 -8.22 -12.58 8.66
N PRO A 33 -8.66 -11.46 9.22
CA PRO A 33 -7.88 -10.24 9.21
C PRO A 33 -6.72 -10.36 10.22
N ALA A 34 -5.57 -9.81 9.85
CA ALA A 34 -4.39 -9.73 10.71
C ALA A 34 -4.09 -8.30 11.21
N GLY A 35 -4.90 -7.31 10.81
CA GLY A 35 -4.63 -5.90 11.10
C GLY A 35 -3.58 -5.34 10.16
N SER A 36 -2.31 -5.52 10.49
CA SER A 36 -1.19 -4.98 9.72
C SER A 36 -0.34 -6.09 9.12
N LYS A 37 0.19 -5.87 7.91
CA LYS A 37 1.27 -6.72 7.35
C LYS A 37 2.52 -6.80 8.21
N TYR A 38 2.78 -5.80 9.07
CA TYR A 38 3.98 -5.79 9.91
C TYR A 38 3.93 -6.94 10.93
N GLY A 39 4.78 -7.95 10.72
CA GLY A 39 4.85 -9.14 11.57
C GLY A 39 3.90 -10.28 11.17
N LEU A 40 3.14 -10.11 10.09
CA LEU A 40 2.25 -11.16 9.58
C LEU A 40 3.05 -12.41 9.14
N ASP A 41 4.21 -12.24 8.50
CA ASP A 41 5.14 -13.34 8.22
C ASP A 41 5.54 -14.09 9.49
N ARG A 42 5.93 -13.37 10.55
CA ARG A 42 6.33 -13.94 11.84
C ARG A 42 5.19 -14.70 12.49
N GLN A 43 3.96 -14.19 12.40
CA GLN A 43 2.76 -14.88 12.88
C GLN A 43 2.55 -16.20 12.14
N ILE A 44 2.64 -16.22 10.80
CA ILE A 44 2.51 -17.44 10.01
C ILE A 44 3.61 -18.46 10.38
N ILE A 45 4.85 -18.00 10.47
CA ILE A 45 5.99 -18.85 10.86
C ILE A 45 5.76 -19.44 12.26
N PHE A 46 5.36 -18.62 13.22
CA PHE A 46 5.12 -19.05 14.59
C PHE A 46 4.01 -20.11 14.68
N ILE A 47 2.88 -19.90 14.00
CA ILE A 47 1.78 -20.87 13.93
C ILE A 47 2.28 -22.22 13.40
N ARG A 48 3.09 -22.21 12.34
CA ARG A 48 3.60 -23.43 11.71
C ARG A 48 4.67 -24.13 12.58
N GLN A 49 5.62 -23.38 13.13
CA GLN A 49 6.72 -23.94 13.93
C GLN A 49 6.26 -24.49 15.28
N GLN A 50 5.32 -23.80 15.93
CA GLN A 50 4.76 -24.25 17.21
C GLN A 50 3.62 -25.27 17.01
N ASN A 51 3.31 -25.64 15.75
CA ASN A 51 2.25 -26.56 15.39
C ASN A 51 0.91 -26.22 16.08
N LEU A 52 0.57 -24.93 16.17
CA LEU A 52 -0.60 -24.47 16.91
C LEU A 52 -1.92 -24.91 16.27
N LEU A 53 -1.89 -25.19 14.97
CA LEU A 53 -3.02 -25.65 14.19
C LEU A 53 -2.60 -26.89 13.39
N PRO A 54 -2.57 -28.06 14.04
CA PRO A 54 -2.14 -29.30 13.40
C PRO A 54 -2.96 -29.59 12.14
N SER A 55 -2.29 -30.10 11.10
CA SER A 55 -2.91 -30.48 9.83
C SER A 55 -3.60 -29.33 9.06
N SER A 56 -3.37 -28.07 9.47
CA SER A 56 -3.90 -26.89 8.78
C SER A 56 -2.85 -26.24 7.89
N VAL A 57 -3.19 -26.00 6.64
CA VAL A 57 -2.42 -25.12 5.74
C VAL A 57 -2.80 -23.67 6.04
N VAL A 58 -1.87 -22.96 6.69
CA VAL A 58 -2.04 -21.56 7.10
C VAL A 58 -1.08 -20.68 6.29
N VAL A 59 -1.63 -19.69 5.60
CA VAL A 59 -0.91 -18.77 4.70
C VAL A 59 -1.46 -17.35 4.87
N ALA A 60 -0.78 -16.38 4.28
CA ALA A 60 -1.23 -14.99 4.24
C ALA A 60 -1.25 -14.41 2.82
N VAL A 61 -2.08 -13.41 2.59
CA VAL A 61 -2.02 -12.52 1.43
C VAL A 61 -1.86 -11.10 1.92
N LYS A 62 -1.03 -10.32 1.23
CA LYS A 62 -0.76 -8.92 1.58
C LYS A 62 -0.79 -8.03 0.34
N ASP A 63 -0.97 -6.74 0.56
CA ASP A 63 -0.75 -5.74 -0.45
C ASP A 63 0.73 -5.73 -0.86
N ARG A 64 0.94 -5.32 -2.10
CA ARG A 64 2.29 -5.11 -2.62
C ARG A 64 2.83 -3.77 -2.16
N ASP A 65 1.94 -2.79 -2.04
CA ASP A 65 2.22 -1.39 -1.74
C ASP A 65 3.22 -0.78 -2.73
N PHE A 66 3.97 0.22 -2.25
CA PHE A 66 5.10 0.83 -2.92
C PHE A 66 6.37 0.01 -2.61
N ASP A 67 6.59 -1.06 -3.38
CA ASP A 67 7.91 -1.70 -3.44
C ASP A 67 8.77 -1.09 -4.57
N SER A 68 10.03 -1.50 -4.64
CA SER A 68 10.99 -1.03 -5.65
C SER A 68 11.01 -1.90 -6.91
N ASP A 69 9.97 -2.70 -7.13
CA ASP A 69 9.91 -3.62 -8.26
C ASP A 69 9.07 -3.00 -9.39
N ASP A 70 9.63 -2.91 -10.59
CA ASP A 70 8.97 -2.33 -11.76
C ASP A 70 8.54 -3.41 -12.78
N SER A 71 8.52 -4.68 -12.38
CA SER A 71 8.09 -5.77 -13.25
C SER A 71 6.62 -5.63 -13.65
N LEU A 72 6.37 -5.87 -14.94
CA LEU A 72 5.03 -5.86 -15.51
C LEU A 72 4.16 -6.96 -14.87
N PRO A 73 2.84 -6.71 -14.72
CA PRO A 73 1.92 -7.72 -14.22
C PRO A 73 1.86 -8.97 -15.11
N GLN A 74 2.00 -10.15 -14.52
CA GLN A 74 1.81 -11.47 -15.13
C GLN A 74 0.40 -12.04 -14.90
N ASN A 75 -0.48 -11.29 -14.24
CA ASN A 75 -1.81 -11.69 -13.80
C ASN A 75 -1.81 -12.87 -12.83
N THR A 76 -0.80 -12.93 -11.95
CA THR A 76 -0.70 -13.98 -10.90
C THR A 76 -0.23 -13.39 -9.58
N PRO A 77 -0.75 -13.85 -8.42
CA PRO A 77 -0.22 -13.45 -7.12
C PRO A 77 1.25 -13.84 -6.98
N ARG A 78 2.04 -12.95 -6.40
CA ARG A 78 3.49 -13.15 -6.26
C ARG A 78 3.79 -13.95 -5.01
N ASN A 79 4.74 -14.88 -5.09
CA ASN A 79 5.14 -15.66 -3.92
C ASN A 79 5.78 -14.73 -2.87
N TRP A 80 5.27 -14.80 -1.64
CA TRP A 80 5.84 -14.11 -0.50
C TRP A 80 6.53 -15.10 0.43
N SER A 81 7.84 -14.92 0.60
CA SER A 81 8.69 -15.79 1.41
C SER A 81 9.41 -15.01 2.50
N ALA A 82 9.68 -15.70 3.60
CA ALA A 82 10.46 -15.21 4.74
C ALA A 82 11.69 -16.09 4.96
N ARG A 83 12.77 -15.49 5.49
CA ARG A 83 13.99 -16.23 5.85
C ARG A 83 13.94 -16.66 7.32
N VAL A 84 14.13 -17.95 7.56
CA VAL A 84 14.17 -18.54 8.90
C VAL A 84 15.32 -19.54 8.94
N ASN A 85 16.26 -19.39 9.87
CA ASN A 85 17.42 -20.31 10.02
C ASN A 85 18.12 -20.61 8.69
N ASN A 86 18.36 -19.58 7.87
CA ASN A 86 18.98 -19.67 6.54
C ASN A 86 18.17 -20.46 5.48
N GLN A 87 16.91 -20.81 5.77
CA GLN A 87 15.97 -21.39 4.81
C GLN A 87 14.95 -20.34 4.35
N THR A 88 14.53 -20.43 3.10
CA THR A 88 13.45 -19.60 2.55
C THR A 88 12.14 -20.37 2.65
N ILE A 89 11.18 -19.84 3.40
CA ILE A 89 9.88 -20.44 3.62
C ILE A 89 8.83 -19.56 2.99
N GLN A 90 8.00 -20.11 2.09
CA GLN A 90 6.85 -19.38 1.56
C GLN A 90 5.79 -19.23 2.65
N VAL A 91 5.48 -18.00 3.02
CA VAL A 91 4.46 -17.66 4.02
C VAL A 91 3.11 -17.35 3.37
N GLY A 92 3.11 -17.05 2.07
CA GLY A 92 1.89 -16.88 1.29
C GLY A 92 2.15 -16.13 -0.01
N TRP A 93 1.34 -15.10 -0.28
CA TRP A 93 1.44 -14.29 -1.49
C TRP A 93 1.34 -12.79 -1.21
N SER A 94 1.80 -11.98 -2.16
CA SER A 94 1.36 -10.60 -2.29
C SER A 94 0.56 -10.43 -3.58
N TRP A 95 -0.31 -9.42 -3.60
CA TRP A 95 -0.89 -8.97 -4.86
C TRP A 95 0.18 -8.52 -5.84
N GLU A 96 -0.19 -8.47 -7.11
CA GLU A 96 0.70 -7.98 -8.16
C GLU A 96 0.49 -6.50 -8.43
N ARG A 97 -0.78 -6.05 -8.41
CA ARG A 97 -1.12 -4.63 -8.26
C ARG A 97 -0.80 -4.19 -6.83
N LYS A 98 -0.72 -2.87 -6.62
CA LYS A 98 -0.29 -2.30 -5.33
C LYS A 98 -1.22 -2.72 -4.20
N GLU A 99 -2.52 -2.65 -4.45
CA GLU A 99 -3.58 -2.92 -3.48
C GLU A 99 -4.70 -3.75 -4.16
N ILE A 100 -5.46 -4.52 -3.36
CA ILE A 100 -6.56 -5.33 -3.89
C ILE A 100 -7.66 -4.48 -4.57
N GLU A 101 -7.89 -3.26 -4.08
CA GLU A 101 -8.85 -2.30 -4.61
C GLU A 101 -8.53 -1.92 -6.06
N ASN A 102 -7.27 -1.99 -6.48
CA ASN A 102 -6.88 -1.73 -7.86
C ASN A 102 -7.48 -2.76 -8.83
N TYR A 103 -7.87 -3.95 -8.37
CA TYR A 103 -8.61 -4.91 -9.20
C TYR A 103 -10.11 -4.57 -9.28
N LEU A 104 -10.66 -3.85 -8.29
CA LEU A 104 -12.07 -3.47 -8.26
C LEU A 104 -12.41 -2.35 -9.24
N ILE A 105 -11.41 -1.60 -9.71
CA ILE A 105 -11.54 -0.60 -10.76
C ILE A 105 -11.21 -1.17 -12.15
N ASP A 106 -10.98 -2.47 -12.28
CA ASP A 106 -10.72 -3.07 -13.59
C ASP A 106 -12.00 -3.06 -14.45
N PRO A 107 -11.97 -2.58 -15.70
CA PRO A 107 -13.17 -2.49 -16.55
C PRO A 107 -13.91 -3.83 -16.69
N GLU A 108 -13.20 -4.96 -16.75
CA GLU A 108 -13.84 -6.27 -16.83
C GLU A 108 -14.51 -6.66 -15.52
N VAL A 109 -13.87 -6.36 -14.39
CA VAL A 109 -14.43 -6.62 -13.06
C VAL A 109 -15.67 -5.78 -12.84
N VAL A 110 -15.62 -4.49 -13.17
CA VAL A 110 -16.75 -3.56 -13.08
C VAL A 110 -17.90 -4.00 -13.99
N SER A 111 -17.59 -4.37 -15.24
CA SER A 111 -18.57 -4.88 -16.20
C SER A 111 -19.31 -6.11 -15.66
N ARG A 112 -18.56 -7.09 -15.12
CA ARG A 112 -19.14 -8.31 -14.54
C ARG A 112 -19.94 -8.02 -13.27
N ALA A 113 -19.47 -7.11 -12.42
CA ALA A 113 -20.12 -6.79 -11.15
C ALA A 113 -21.42 -5.99 -11.32
N LEU A 114 -21.47 -5.06 -12.30
CA LEU A 114 -22.63 -4.19 -12.52
C LEU A 114 -23.57 -4.72 -13.61
N GLY A 115 -23.14 -5.67 -14.44
CA GLY A 115 -23.94 -6.25 -15.51
C GLY A 115 -24.44 -5.16 -16.46
N SER A 116 -25.76 -5.11 -16.70
CA SER A 116 -26.37 -4.09 -17.57
C SER A 116 -26.28 -2.65 -17.05
N LYS A 117 -25.87 -2.45 -15.79
CA LYS A 117 -25.63 -1.11 -15.20
C LYS A 117 -24.20 -0.63 -15.41
N ALA A 118 -23.32 -1.48 -15.93
CA ALA A 118 -21.95 -1.07 -16.23
C ALA A 118 -21.95 -0.06 -17.38
N PRO A 119 -21.14 1.00 -17.31
CA PRO A 119 -20.85 1.81 -18.49
C PRO A 119 -20.17 0.96 -19.57
N PRO A 120 -20.21 1.39 -20.85
CA PRO A 120 -19.42 0.77 -21.90
C PRO A 120 -17.95 0.67 -21.51
N ILE A 121 -17.29 -0.42 -21.90
CA ILE A 121 -15.92 -0.72 -21.44
C ILE A 121 -14.93 0.36 -21.87
N ASP A 122 -15.11 0.92 -23.06
CA ASP A 122 -14.22 1.94 -23.62
C ASP A 122 -14.45 3.29 -22.93
N ASP A 123 -15.70 3.69 -22.69
CA ASP A 123 -16.03 4.90 -21.90
C ASP A 123 -15.44 4.83 -20.48
N TYR A 124 -15.50 3.65 -19.84
CA TYR A 124 -14.92 3.46 -18.51
C TYR A 124 -13.39 3.53 -18.54
N ARG A 125 -12.75 2.95 -19.57
CA ARG A 125 -11.30 3.05 -19.76
C ARG A 125 -10.86 4.50 -19.98
N GLU A 126 -11.57 5.24 -20.82
CA GLU A 126 -11.29 6.65 -21.06
C GLU A 126 -11.39 7.46 -19.77
N ALA A 127 -12.45 7.24 -18.97
CA ALA A 127 -12.62 7.90 -17.67
C ALA A 127 -11.50 7.52 -16.67
N LEU A 128 -11.04 6.26 -16.66
CA LEU A 128 -9.90 5.84 -15.84
C LEU A 128 -8.60 6.50 -16.28
N GLU A 129 -8.33 6.57 -17.58
CA GLU A 129 -7.16 7.23 -18.12
C GLU A 129 -7.17 8.73 -17.85
N GLU A 130 -8.32 9.38 -18.00
CA GLU A 130 -8.50 10.78 -17.64
C GLU A 130 -8.24 10.98 -16.15
N SER A 131 -8.84 10.17 -15.29
CA SER A 131 -8.60 10.22 -13.84
C SER A 131 -7.12 10.03 -13.49
N ALA A 132 -6.45 9.08 -14.14
CA ALA A 132 -5.03 8.82 -13.95
C ALA A 132 -4.17 10.01 -14.36
N ARG A 133 -4.48 10.66 -15.50
CA ARG A 133 -3.83 11.91 -15.93
C ARG A 133 -4.05 13.03 -14.93
N THR A 134 -5.28 13.19 -14.43
CA THR A 134 -5.65 14.24 -13.47
C THR A 134 -4.88 14.12 -12.15
N ILE A 135 -4.62 12.91 -11.66
CA ILE A 135 -3.93 12.69 -10.38
C ILE A 135 -2.43 12.38 -10.53
N ALA A 136 -1.87 12.44 -11.74
CA ALA A 136 -0.52 11.97 -12.04
C ALA A 136 0.54 12.72 -11.22
N ASP A 137 0.52 14.06 -11.27
CA ASP A 137 1.49 14.91 -10.56
C ASP A 137 1.38 14.73 -9.04
N TYR A 138 0.15 14.69 -8.51
CA TYR A 138 -0.08 14.43 -7.09
C TYR A 138 0.46 13.07 -6.67
N THR A 139 0.21 12.04 -7.46
CA THR A 139 0.72 10.68 -7.19
C THR A 139 2.25 10.66 -7.21
N ALA A 140 2.88 11.30 -8.20
CA ALA A 140 4.34 11.42 -8.28
C ALA A 140 4.91 12.14 -7.06
N ALA A 141 4.28 13.23 -6.62
CA ALA A 141 4.69 13.99 -5.44
C ALA A 141 4.57 13.18 -4.14
N ARG A 142 3.48 12.41 -3.96
CA ARG A 142 3.33 11.50 -2.81
C ARG A 142 4.40 10.41 -2.81
N ILE A 143 4.73 9.86 -3.98
CA ILE A 143 5.81 8.86 -4.11
C ILE A 143 7.16 9.49 -3.76
N ALA A 144 7.47 10.67 -4.28
CA ALA A 144 8.71 11.38 -3.97
C ALA A 144 8.87 11.59 -2.45
N LEU A 145 7.83 12.12 -1.78
CA LEU A 145 7.83 12.27 -0.32
C LEU A 145 8.01 10.93 0.41
N SER A 146 7.35 9.88 -0.07
CA SER A 146 7.44 8.54 0.55
C SER A 146 8.84 7.93 0.43
N LEU A 147 9.53 8.16 -0.69
CA LEU A 147 10.90 7.71 -0.91
C LEU A 147 11.93 8.55 -0.13
N SER A 148 11.63 9.84 0.09
CA SER A 148 12.46 10.72 0.92
C SER A 148 12.30 10.48 2.43
N ARG A 149 11.37 9.61 2.86
CA ARG A 149 11.20 9.26 4.28
C ARG A 149 12.45 8.60 4.84
N GLN A 150 13.09 9.26 5.81
CA GLN A 150 14.06 8.60 6.67
C GLN A 150 13.31 7.78 7.73
N ARG A 151 13.83 6.58 8.03
CA ARG A 151 13.18 5.57 8.88
C ARG A 151 12.77 6.05 10.30
N LEU A 152 13.36 7.15 10.77
CA LEU A 152 13.16 7.70 12.12
C LEU A 152 12.29 8.97 12.14
N LEU A 153 12.01 9.59 11.00
CA LEU A 153 11.33 10.88 10.88
C LEU A 153 10.31 10.83 9.73
N PRO A 154 9.04 10.51 10.03
CA PRO A 154 8.06 10.26 8.98
C PRO A 154 7.57 11.58 8.38
N LEU A 155 8.15 11.98 7.25
CA LEU A 155 7.61 13.02 6.38
C LEU A 155 6.16 12.69 6.01
N GLN A 156 5.24 13.64 6.21
CA GLN A 156 3.88 13.49 5.69
C GLN A 156 3.91 13.33 4.15
N ASN A 157 3.12 12.41 3.61
CA ASN A 157 3.11 12.11 2.16
C ASN A 157 1.74 12.37 1.51
N CYS A 158 0.93 13.24 2.10
CA CYS A 158 -0.39 13.66 1.63
C CYS A 158 -0.74 15.02 2.23
N TRP A 159 -1.55 15.83 1.55
CA TRP A 159 -2.01 17.15 2.02
C TRP A 159 -3.37 17.47 1.42
N GLY A 160 -3.97 18.59 1.84
CA GLY A 160 -5.28 19.02 1.36
C GLY A 160 -6.38 18.89 2.40
N ASN A 161 -7.62 18.71 1.94
CA ASN A 161 -8.80 18.78 2.79
C ASN A 161 -8.85 17.61 3.77
N THR A 162 -9.09 17.89 5.05
CA THR A 162 -9.00 16.95 6.19
C THR A 162 -10.23 16.06 6.37
N GLY A 163 -10.94 15.74 5.28
CA GLY A 163 -12.16 14.91 5.31
C GLY A 163 -11.95 13.44 5.69
N GLY A 164 -10.71 13.01 5.94
CA GLY A 164 -10.37 11.63 6.31
C GLY A 164 -8.90 11.46 6.73
N GLN A 165 -8.49 10.20 6.95
CA GLN A 165 -7.15 9.81 7.39
C GLN A 165 -6.04 10.14 6.36
N HIS A 166 -6.41 10.35 5.10
CA HIS A 166 -5.52 10.72 4.01
C HIS A 166 -6.07 11.96 3.31
N PRO A 167 -5.62 13.18 3.70
CA PRO A 167 -6.03 14.40 3.05
C PRO A 167 -5.77 14.36 1.54
N PHE A 168 -6.65 15.00 0.79
CA PHE A 168 -6.56 15.09 -0.66
C PHE A 168 -6.76 16.56 -1.10
N PRO A 169 -5.89 17.12 -1.96
CA PRO A 169 -5.98 18.51 -2.35
C PRO A 169 -6.98 18.69 -3.50
N ASP A 170 -7.60 19.86 -3.57
CA ASP A 170 -8.51 20.21 -4.67
C ASP A 170 -7.76 20.54 -5.97
N ALA A 171 -6.50 20.98 -5.84
CA ALA A 171 -5.63 21.35 -6.95
C ALA A 171 -4.50 20.32 -7.11
N LEU A 172 -4.31 19.83 -8.35
CA LEU A 172 -3.47 18.68 -8.66
C LEU A 172 -2.38 18.98 -9.70
N SER A 173 -2.20 20.24 -10.10
CA SER A 173 -1.16 20.59 -11.09
C SER A 173 0.24 20.36 -10.52
N GLU A 174 1.24 20.20 -11.39
CA GLU A 174 2.64 20.14 -11.01
C GLU A 174 3.05 21.30 -10.07
N LEU A 175 2.60 22.53 -10.38
CA LEU A 175 2.90 23.71 -9.57
C LEU A 175 2.32 23.58 -8.16
N ASP A 176 1.05 23.20 -8.04
CA ASP A 176 0.39 22.99 -6.75
C ASP A 176 1.06 21.87 -5.95
N CYS A 177 1.49 20.81 -6.64
CA CYS A 177 2.20 19.69 -6.03
C CYS A 177 3.58 20.09 -5.51
N ARG A 178 4.32 20.92 -6.27
CA ARG A 178 5.61 21.50 -5.82
C ARG A 178 5.42 22.36 -4.58
N THR A 179 4.39 23.21 -4.56
CA THR A 179 4.05 24.02 -3.39
C THR A 179 3.65 23.13 -2.21
N GLY A 180 2.88 22.06 -2.43
CA GLY A 180 2.52 21.07 -1.41
C GLY A 180 3.75 20.40 -0.78
N ILE A 181 4.68 19.91 -1.60
CA ILE A 181 5.96 19.34 -1.14
C ILE A 181 6.75 20.37 -0.33
N GLN A 182 6.92 21.58 -0.86
CA GLN A 182 7.66 22.64 -0.17
C GLN A 182 7.04 22.96 1.19
N ASN A 183 5.72 23.06 1.27
CA ASN A 183 5.03 23.31 2.53
C ASN A 183 5.24 22.18 3.53
N ILE A 184 5.20 20.91 3.10
CA ILE A 184 5.48 19.77 3.99
C ILE A 184 6.92 19.82 4.50
N VAL A 185 7.88 20.02 3.60
CA VAL A 185 9.31 20.07 3.94
C VAL A 185 9.64 21.28 4.81
N ASN A 186 8.97 22.41 4.63
CA ASN A 186 9.22 23.65 5.38
C ASN A 186 8.44 23.73 6.70
N ASN A 187 7.25 23.11 6.79
CA ASN A 187 6.46 23.07 8.03
C ASN A 187 6.97 22.02 9.01
N GLU A 188 7.68 21.01 8.53
CA GLU A 188 8.50 20.19 9.41
C GLU A 188 9.81 20.96 9.65
N ASP A 189 10.07 21.36 10.91
CA ASP A 189 11.32 22.05 11.29
C ASP A 189 12.50 21.08 11.14
N VAL A 190 12.93 20.79 9.92
CA VAL A 190 13.90 19.71 9.62
C VAL A 190 15.24 19.94 10.30
N TRP A 191 15.60 21.19 10.61
CA TRP A 191 16.79 21.55 11.40
C TRP A 191 16.71 21.08 12.86
N THR A 192 15.51 20.85 13.41
CA THR A 192 15.33 20.32 14.78
C THR A 192 15.51 18.80 14.85
N TRP A 193 15.61 18.13 13.71
CA TRP A 193 15.62 16.68 13.65
C TRP A 193 16.93 16.05 14.13
N LEU A 194 18.04 16.75 13.89
CA LEU A 194 19.35 16.37 14.39
C LEU A 194 20.00 17.60 15.04
N PRO A 195 20.52 17.48 16.28
CA PRO A 195 21.18 18.59 16.96
C PRO A 195 22.29 19.22 16.10
N GLU A 196 23.01 18.41 15.33
CA GLU A 196 24.08 18.82 14.42
C GLU A 196 23.59 19.74 13.28
N TRP A 197 22.32 19.64 12.88
CA TRP A 197 21.75 20.45 11.80
C TRP A 197 21.30 21.82 12.27
N GLU A 198 20.82 21.93 13.51
CA GLU A 198 20.61 23.21 14.18
C GLU A 198 21.95 23.92 14.40
N GLU A 199 22.98 23.19 14.81
CA GLU A 199 24.31 23.76 14.98
C GLU A 199 24.91 24.24 13.64
N LEU A 200 24.74 23.48 12.55
CA LEU A 200 25.10 23.93 11.20
C LEU A 200 24.31 25.19 10.78
N ARG A 201 23.00 25.23 11.05
CA ARG A 201 22.16 26.38 10.74
C ARG A 201 22.63 27.64 11.47
N GLN A 202 22.93 27.52 12.77
CA GLN A 202 23.49 28.61 13.57
C GLN A 202 24.85 29.05 13.03
N GLN A 203 25.73 28.11 12.65
CA GLN A 203 27.02 28.44 12.05
C GLN A 203 26.86 29.22 10.74
N VAL A 204 25.94 28.82 9.87
CA VAL A 204 25.65 29.54 8.60
C VAL A 204 25.03 30.92 8.85
N GLN A 205 24.08 31.04 9.78
CA GLN A 205 23.45 32.33 10.12
C GLN A 205 24.42 33.31 10.76
N ASN A 206 25.36 32.80 11.56
CA ASN A 206 26.42 33.59 12.18
C ASN A 206 27.57 33.88 11.21
N PHE A 207 27.56 33.30 10.01
CA PHE A 207 28.56 33.54 8.98
C PHE A 207 28.24 34.86 8.26
N SER A 208 28.78 35.96 8.78
CA SER A 208 28.78 37.27 8.11
C SER A 208 30.12 37.49 7.39
N TYR A 209 30.08 38.03 6.17
CA TYR A 209 31.27 38.55 5.46
C TYR A 209 31.81 39.81 6.14
#